data_AF-A0A7T0NVR5-F1
#
_entry.id   AF-A0A7T0NVR5-F1
#
_cell.length_a   1.000
_cell.length_b   1.000
_cell.length_c   1.000
_cell.angle_alpha   90.00
_cell.angle_beta   90.00
_cell.angle_gamma   90.00
#
_symmetry.space_group_name_H-M   'P 1'
#
loop_
_entity.id
_entity.type
_entity.pdbx_description
1 polymer ?
#
loop_
_entity_poly.entity_id
_entity_poly.type
_entity_poly.pdbx_seq_one_letter_code
_entity_poly.pdbx_strand_id
1 'polypeptide(L)'
;MARDFSSLKNLDIPVKVLFTGYLTTVAVGYLFALIQILFTHGMADGKFGLSIDDIVYSYYGNRSGTMLETKLNGSMKENASEQERFVIMQWVRDGADQDDYADSGAEKVIQERCVMCHGKDAPVPDFTNFEVLKELTREDEGATFSSLTRVSHIHLFGISFIFMFVGLIFSFAETSTTKYKSIAIGMPYLFLLVDILSWWLTKLHPMFAILVILAGAGMALSFMFMWTVSVLEMWLFDKVFLDVNGQPRPQWSTLVEAKLQQVGCDHALTLGNQLCCMTKSTAMQLWQQWLVRGLPWIRQWLQERLGKKN
;
A
#
# COMPACT_ATOMS: atom_id res chain seq x y z
N MET A 1 -39.83 -5.15 -5.94
CA MET A 1 -39.59 -6.55 -6.35
C MET A 1 -38.13 -6.65 -6.72
N ALA A 2 -37.28 -7.18 -5.81
CA ALA A 2 -35.88 -7.44 -6.15
C ALA A 2 -35.88 -8.53 -7.22
N ARG A 3 -35.13 -8.35 -8.32
CA ARG A 3 -35.02 -9.37 -9.37
C ARG A 3 -34.41 -10.63 -8.73
N ASP A 4 -35.07 -11.78 -8.92
CA ASP A 4 -34.48 -13.09 -8.63
C ASP A 4 -33.32 -13.30 -9.60
N PHE A 5 -32.13 -12.86 -9.19
CA PHE A 5 -30.90 -13.21 -9.87
C PHE A 5 -30.42 -14.56 -9.33
N SER A 6 -30.06 -15.48 -10.22
CA SER A 6 -29.44 -16.74 -9.82
C SER A 6 -28.18 -16.48 -8.99
N SER A 7 -28.10 -17.07 -7.81
CA SER A 7 -26.92 -16.98 -6.95
C SER A 7 -25.71 -17.66 -7.59
N LEU A 8 -24.50 -17.29 -7.16
CA LEU A 8 -23.24 -17.79 -7.73
C LEU A 8 -23.17 -19.33 -7.80
N LYS A 9 -23.72 -20.02 -6.80
CA LYS A 9 -23.77 -21.50 -6.77
C LYS A 9 -24.64 -22.10 -7.88
N ASN A 10 -25.68 -21.38 -8.29
CA ASN A 10 -26.71 -21.81 -9.24
C ASN A 10 -26.44 -21.36 -10.69
N LEU A 11 -25.31 -20.70 -10.96
CA LEU A 11 -24.93 -20.30 -12.31
C LEU A 11 -24.48 -21.49 -13.17
N ASP A 12 -24.74 -21.40 -14.47
CA ASP A 12 -24.26 -22.38 -15.44
C ASP A 12 -22.73 -22.42 -15.49
N ILE A 13 -22.18 -23.60 -15.81
CA ILE A 13 -20.73 -23.84 -15.86
C ILE A 13 -19.98 -22.81 -16.74
N PRO A 14 -20.44 -22.44 -17.95
CA PRO A 14 -19.74 -21.44 -18.76
C PRO A 14 -19.59 -20.08 -18.07
N VAL A 15 -20.61 -19.64 -17.32
CA VAL A 15 -20.57 -18.37 -16.58
C VAL A 15 -19.62 -18.49 -15.38
N LYS A 16 -19.66 -19.62 -14.65
CA LYS A 16 -18.70 -19.88 -13.57
C LYS A 16 -17.25 -19.88 -14.08
N VAL A 17 -16.99 -20.46 -15.24
CA VAL A 17 -15.67 -20.45 -15.89
C VAL A 17 -15.26 -19.02 -16.26
N LEU A 18 -16.16 -18.23 -16.85
CA LEU A 18 -15.89 -16.83 -17.18
C LEU A 18 -15.54 -15.99 -15.94
N PHE A 19 -16.36 -16.07 -14.90
CA PHE A 19 -16.16 -15.31 -13.66
C PHE A 19 -14.87 -15.75 -12.95
N THR A 20 -14.62 -17.06 -12.88
CA THR A 20 -13.40 -17.58 -12.25
C THR A 20 -12.16 -17.17 -13.05
N GLY A 21 -12.19 -17.26 -14.38
CA GLY A 21 -11.08 -16.85 -15.24
C GLY A 21 -10.74 -15.37 -15.06
N TYR A 22 -11.75 -14.50 -14.99
CA TYR A 22 -11.56 -13.09 -14.68
C TYR A 22 -10.95 -12.88 -13.29
N LEU A 23 -11.55 -13.47 -12.24
CA LEU A 23 -11.08 -13.34 -10.86
C LEU A 23 -9.65 -13.86 -10.66
N THR A 24 -9.28 -14.96 -11.32
CA THR A 24 -7.91 -15.51 -11.28
C THR A 24 -6.93 -14.57 -11.98
N THR A 25 -7.30 -14.04 -13.16
CA THR A 25 -6.43 -13.11 -13.90
C THR A 25 -6.18 -11.84 -13.10
N VAL A 26 -7.21 -11.26 -12.50
CA VAL A 26 -7.09 -10.09 -11.62
C VAL A 26 -6.23 -10.40 -10.39
N ALA A 27 -6.41 -11.57 -9.76
CA ALA A 27 -5.60 -11.96 -8.60
C ALA A 27 -4.11 -12.10 -8.96
N VAL A 28 -3.78 -12.69 -10.11
CA VAL A 28 -2.41 -12.74 -10.63
C VAL A 28 -1.89 -11.32 -10.91
N GLY A 29 -2.68 -10.48 -11.58
CA GLY A 29 -2.33 -9.08 -11.84
C GLY A 29 -2.05 -8.30 -10.55
N TYR A 30 -2.82 -8.56 -9.48
CA TYR A 30 -2.60 -7.97 -8.16
C TYR A 30 -1.24 -8.39 -7.56
N LEU A 31 -0.85 -9.67 -7.69
CA LEU A 31 0.48 -10.13 -7.25
C LEU A 31 1.61 -9.44 -8.02
N PHE A 32 1.47 -9.29 -9.34
CA PHE A 32 2.44 -8.55 -10.15
C PHE A 32 2.51 -7.06 -9.77
N ALA A 33 1.38 -6.45 -9.40
CA ALA A 33 1.38 -5.09 -8.89
C ALA A 33 2.16 -4.96 -7.56
N LEU A 34 2.02 -5.92 -6.63
CA LEU A 34 2.82 -5.94 -5.40
C LEU A 34 4.32 -6.09 -5.68
N ILE A 35 4.67 -6.97 -6.62
CA ILE A 35 6.06 -7.14 -7.07
C ILE A 35 6.59 -5.84 -7.68
N GLN A 36 5.81 -5.19 -8.55
CA GLN A 36 6.17 -3.91 -9.15
C GLN A 36 6.39 -2.83 -8.09
N ILE A 37 5.53 -2.74 -7.07
CA ILE A 37 5.68 -1.80 -5.96
C ILE A 37 6.99 -2.07 -5.21
N LEU A 38 7.30 -3.33 -4.90
CA LEU A 38 8.54 -3.71 -4.23
C LEU A 38 9.77 -3.30 -5.04
N PHE A 39 9.78 -3.50 -6.36
CA PHE A 39 10.91 -3.11 -7.20
C PHE A 39 10.99 -1.59 -7.47
N THR A 40 9.85 -0.88 -7.46
CA THR A 40 9.81 0.56 -7.76
C THR A 40 10.10 1.41 -6.54
N HIS A 41 9.58 1.00 -5.38
CA HIS A 41 9.62 1.78 -4.14
C HIS A 41 10.43 1.11 -3.03
N GLY A 42 10.51 -0.21 -3.02
CA GLY A 42 11.02 -0.97 -1.87
C GLY A 42 12.54 -1.00 -1.67
N MET A 43 13.24 -0.06 -2.30
CA MET A 43 14.68 0.19 -2.14
C MET A 43 14.94 1.70 -2.09
N ALA A 44 13.91 2.53 -1.91
CA ALA A 44 14.03 3.98 -1.94
C ALA A 44 14.75 4.50 -0.67
N ASP A 45 14.59 3.83 0.46
CA ASP A 45 15.31 4.09 1.72
C ASP A 45 16.67 3.36 1.82
N GLY A 46 17.05 2.59 0.79
CA GLY A 46 18.29 1.80 0.73
C GLY A 46 18.25 0.45 1.44
N LYS A 47 17.09 0.01 1.93
CA LYS A 47 16.83 -1.32 2.50
C LYS A 47 15.78 -2.03 1.66
N PHE A 48 15.93 -3.34 1.53
CA PHE A 48 14.92 -4.15 0.86
C PHE A 48 13.68 -4.29 1.75
N GLY A 49 12.53 -3.81 1.29
CA GLY A 49 11.27 -3.89 2.02
C GLY A 49 10.22 -2.94 1.50
N LEU A 50 9.14 -2.71 2.25
CA LEU A 50 8.25 -1.58 1.99
C LEU A 50 8.03 -0.86 3.31
N SER A 51 8.84 0.17 3.54
CA SER A 51 8.79 1.00 4.74
C SER A 51 7.93 2.25 4.50
N ILE A 52 7.60 2.96 5.58
CA ILE A 52 7.00 4.29 5.47
C ILE A 52 8.01 5.25 4.81
N ASP A 53 9.30 5.09 5.12
CA ASP A 53 10.36 5.93 4.59
C ASP A 53 10.51 5.76 3.08
N ASP A 54 10.34 4.54 2.54
CA ASP A 54 10.32 4.29 1.09
C ASP A 54 9.27 5.13 0.36
N ILE A 55 8.08 5.25 0.94
CA ILE A 55 6.97 6.04 0.40
C ILE A 55 7.30 7.53 0.53
N VAL A 56 7.87 7.96 1.66
CA VAL A 56 8.31 9.34 1.84
C VAL A 56 9.36 9.72 0.81
N TYR A 57 10.44 8.95 0.64
CA TYR A 57 11.47 9.21 -0.36
C TYR A 57 10.90 9.20 -1.79
N SER A 58 9.96 8.30 -2.08
CA SER A 58 9.37 8.20 -3.41
C SER A 58 8.48 9.39 -3.78
N TYR A 59 7.67 9.89 -2.83
CA TYR A 59 6.67 10.93 -3.11
C TYR A 59 7.09 12.31 -2.61
N TYR A 60 7.61 12.44 -1.40
CA TYR A 60 8.06 13.73 -0.83
C TYR A 60 9.48 14.10 -1.28
N GLY A 61 10.33 13.09 -1.47
CA GLY A 61 11.75 13.25 -1.76
C GLY A 61 12.62 13.47 -0.52
N ASN A 62 13.94 13.48 -0.71
CA ASN A 62 14.90 13.86 0.32
C ASN A 62 15.24 15.36 0.26
N ARG A 63 14.55 16.17 1.06
CA ARG A 63 14.75 17.63 1.14
C ARG A 63 16.11 18.07 1.68
N SER A 64 16.88 17.15 2.24
CA SER A 64 18.22 17.40 2.78
C SER A 64 19.33 16.88 1.88
N GLY A 65 18.99 16.32 0.72
CA GLY A 65 19.94 15.72 -0.22
C GLY A 65 19.51 15.91 -1.66
N THR A 66 20.26 15.34 -2.58
CA THR A 66 20.03 15.47 -4.02
C THR A 66 19.42 14.20 -4.60
N MET A 67 18.79 14.29 -5.77
CA MET A 67 18.23 13.11 -6.43
C MET A 67 19.33 12.06 -6.70
N LEU A 68 20.51 12.52 -7.12
CA LEU A 68 21.66 11.65 -7.37
C LEU A 68 22.13 10.95 -6.08
N GLU A 69 22.23 11.66 -4.97
CA GLU A 69 22.57 11.07 -3.66
C GLU A 69 21.52 10.05 -3.19
N THR A 70 20.22 10.35 -3.33
CA THR A 70 19.14 9.41 -2.98
C THR A 70 19.26 8.13 -3.80
N LYS A 71 19.50 8.23 -5.12
CA LYS A 71 19.62 7.06 -5.99
C LYS A 71 20.87 6.23 -5.68
N LEU A 72 22.01 6.86 -5.42
CA LEU A 72 23.26 6.18 -5.06
C LEU A 72 23.16 5.45 -3.70
N ASN A 73 22.34 5.92 -2.77
CA ASN A 73 22.09 5.23 -1.49
C ASN A 73 20.94 4.22 -1.57
N GLY A 74 20.08 4.32 -2.59
CA GLY A 74 18.91 3.48 -2.81
C GLY A 74 19.09 2.50 -3.97
N SER A 75 18.26 2.66 -5.02
CA SER A 75 18.17 1.70 -6.14
C SER A 75 19.45 1.53 -6.96
N MET A 76 20.38 2.48 -6.94
CA MET A 76 21.65 2.42 -7.67
C MET A 76 22.84 2.03 -6.78
N LYS A 77 22.59 1.71 -5.51
CA LYS A 77 23.63 1.36 -4.54
C LYS A 77 24.54 0.24 -5.05
N GLU A 78 24.00 -0.85 -5.55
CA GLU A 78 24.79 -2.01 -5.96
C GLU A 78 25.55 -1.83 -7.29
N ASN A 79 25.39 -0.70 -7.98
CA ASN A 79 26.05 -0.44 -9.28
C ASN A 79 27.43 0.22 -9.16
N ALA A 80 27.85 0.61 -7.96
CA ALA A 80 29.17 1.16 -7.68
C ALA A 80 29.61 0.82 -6.24
N SER A 81 30.92 0.66 -6.04
CA SER A 81 31.48 0.44 -4.70
C SER A 81 31.21 1.62 -3.77
N GLU A 82 31.28 1.40 -2.46
CA GLU A 82 31.05 2.45 -1.48
C GLU A 82 31.98 3.66 -1.70
N GLN A 83 33.25 3.41 -2.03
CA GLN A 83 34.24 4.43 -2.33
C GLN A 83 33.88 5.23 -3.58
N GLU A 84 33.49 4.54 -4.66
CA GLU A 84 33.08 5.17 -5.93
C GLU A 84 31.83 6.03 -5.76
N ARG A 85 30.83 5.53 -5.03
CA ARG A 85 29.64 6.32 -4.72
C ARG A 85 29.99 7.53 -3.86
N PHE A 86 30.87 7.36 -2.87
CA PHE A 86 31.29 8.46 -2.00
C PHE A 86 31.96 9.59 -2.79
N VAL A 87 32.81 9.26 -3.77
CA VAL A 87 33.43 10.27 -4.67
C VAL A 87 32.36 11.09 -5.39
N ILE A 88 31.35 10.43 -5.97
CA ILE A 88 30.26 11.15 -6.65
C ILE A 88 29.47 12.01 -5.66
N MET A 89 29.09 11.45 -4.50
CA MET A 89 28.33 12.19 -3.49
C MET A 89 29.11 13.39 -2.94
N GLN A 90 30.43 13.27 -2.79
CA GLN A 90 31.27 14.37 -2.35
C GLN A 90 31.29 15.50 -3.37
N TRP A 91 31.53 15.21 -4.65
CA TRP A 91 31.46 16.22 -5.71
C TRP A 91 30.10 16.93 -5.75
N VAL A 92 29.01 16.18 -5.54
CA VAL A 92 27.66 16.74 -5.46
C VAL A 92 27.52 17.73 -4.29
N ARG A 93 28.02 17.36 -3.10
CA ARG A 93 27.98 18.21 -1.89
C ARG A 93 28.86 19.44 -2.00
N ASP A 94 29.93 19.35 -2.77
CA ASP A 94 30.85 20.45 -3.05
C ASP A 94 30.30 21.45 -4.08
N GLY A 95 29.07 21.22 -4.60
CA GLY A 95 28.34 22.16 -5.47
C GLY A 95 28.14 21.64 -6.90
N ALA A 96 28.67 20.46 -7.23
CA ALA A 96 28.58 19.81 -8.53
C ALA A 96 29.07 20.67 -9.70
N ASP A 97 30.11 21.50 -9.51
CA ASP A 97 30.62 22.37 -10.56
C ASP A 97 31.22 21.55 -11.71
N GLN A 98 31.08 22.06 -12.94
CA GLN A 98 31.62 21.44 -14.14
C GLN A 98 33.15 21.52 -14.16
N ASP A 99 33.70 22.64 -13.68
CA ASP A 99 35.15 22.85 -13.64
C ASP A 99 35.84 21.81 -12.74
N ASP A 100 35.20 21.44 -11.63
CA ASP A 100 35.70 20.45 -10.68
C ASP A 100 35.31 19.01 -11.03
N TYR A 101 34.47 18.79 -12.05
CA TYR A 101 33.89 17.48 -12.35
C TYR A 101 34.95 16.44 -12.75
N ALA A 102 35.89 16.82 -13.61
CA ALA A 102 36.99 15.96 -14.03
C ALA A 102 37.97 15.70 -12.87
N ASP A 103 38.33 16.76 -12.14
CA ASP A 103 39.34 16.74 -11.09
C ASP A 103 38.86 16.04 -9.80
N SER A 104 37.55 16.05 -9.53
CA SER A 104 36.95 15.34 -8.40
C SER A 104 37.03 13.82 -8.52
N GLY A 105 37.30 13.28 -9.71
CA GLY A 105 37.23 11.86 -10.01
C GLY A 105 35.80 11.33 -10.20
N ALA A 106 34.77 12.16 -9.99
CA ALA A 106 33.38 11.78 -10.23
C ALA A 106 33.12 11.48 -11.71
N GLU A 107 33.72 12.25 -12.63
CA GLU A 107 33.60 11.99 -14.07
C GLU A 107 34.05 10.58 -14.43
N LYS A 108 35.23 10.17 -13.95
CA LYS A 108 35.77 8.85 -14.24
C LYS A 108 34.83 7.74 -13.77
N VAL A 109 34.31 7.85 -12.54
CA VAL A 109 33.38 6.85 -11.99
C VAL A 109 32.09 6.79 -12.81
N ILE A 110 31.52 7.95 -13.16
CA ILE A 110 30.27 8.02 -13.93
C ILE A 110 30.45 7.44 -15.33
N GLN A 111 31.55 7.75 -16.00
CA GLN A 111 31.87 7.20 -17.32
C GLN A 111 32.07 5.68 -17.28
N GLU A 112 32.79 5.17 -16.27
CA GLU A 112 33.12 3.74 -16.18
C GLU A 112 31.94 2.86 -15.72
N ARG A 113 31.04 3.39 -14.87
CA ARG A 113 30.00 2.60 -14.20
C ARG A 113 28.58 2.96 -14.57
N CYS A 114 28.30 4.22 -14.88
CA CYS A 114 26.93 4.68 -15.03
C CYS A 114 26.54 4.83 -16.51
N VAL A 115 27.42 5.39 -17.34
CA VAL A 115 27.15 5.69 -18.77
C VAL A 115 26.80 4.44 -19.58
N MET A 116 27.27 3.25 -19.18
CA MET A 116 26.91 2.00 -19.84
C MET A 116 25.40 1.73 -19.89
N CYS A 117 24.65 2.21 -18.88
CA CYS A 117 23.19 2.12 -18.81
C CYS A 117 22.52 3.49 -19.01
N HIS A 118 23.23 4.58 -18.72
CA HIS A 118 22.79 5.97 -18.84
C HIS A 118 23.40 6.69 -20.05
N GLY A 119 23.45 6.02 -21.20
CA GLY A 119 23.92 6.59 -22.45
C GLY A 119 22.82 7.32 -23.23
N LYS A 120 23.20 7.95 -24.34
CA LYS A 120 22.32 8.79 -25.19
C LYS A 120 21.01 8.13 -25.67
N ASP A 121 21.06 6.82 -25.93
CA ASP A 121 19.93 6.07 -26.49
C ASP A 121 19.13 5.28 -25.42
N ALA A 122 19.48 5.46 -24.14
CA ALA A 122 18.82 4.74 -23.06
C ALA A 122 17.49 5.41 -22.66
N PRO A 123 16.46 4.66 -22.23
CA PRO A 123 15.19 5.22 -21.74
C PRO A 123 15.30 5.79 -20.31
N VAL A 124 16.49 6.19 -19.89
CA VAL A 124 16.84 6.74 -18.57
C VAL A 124 17.68 8.02 -18.78
N PRO A 125 17.89 8.88 -17.75
CA PRO A 125 18.64 10.12 -17.93
C PRO A 125 20.03 9.89 -18.52
N ASP A 126 20.38 10.66 -19.55
CA ASP A 126 21.65 10.56 -20.29
C ASP A 126 22.79 11.25 -19.53
N PHE A 127 23.72 10.46 -18.99
CA PHE A 127 24.88 10.96 -18.22
C PHE A 127 26.05 11.36 -19.12
N THR A 128 25.95 11.19 -20.44
CA THR A 128 26.91 11.81 -21.37
C THR A 128 26.69 13.31 -21.53
N ASN A 129 25.51 13.81 -21.12
CA ASN A 129 25.17 15.21 -21.09
C ASN A 129 25.28 15.77 -19.66
N PHE A 130 26.26 16.65 -19.44
CA PHE A 130 26.51 17.24 -18.13
C PHE A 130 25.31 18.03 -17.58
N GLU A 131 24.54 18.72 -18.43
CA GLU A 131 23.35 19.47 -17.98
C GLU A 131 22.29 18.55 -17.39
N VAL A 132 22.12 17.36 -17.96
CA VAL A 132 21.19 16.34 -17.44
C VAL A 132 21.69 15.83 -16.10
N LEU A 133 22.99 15.56 -15.98
CA LEU A 133 23.59 15.14 -14.71
C LEU A 133 23.46 16.21 -13.63
N LYS A 134 23.73 17.48 -13.96
CA LYS A 134 23.63 18.65 -13.08
C LYS A 134 22.20 18.88 -12.59
N GLU A 135 21.19 18.62 -13.43
CA GLU A 135 19.79 18.68 -12.99
C GLU A 135 19.50 17.67 -11.87
N LEU A 136 20.13 16.49 -11.90
CA LEU A 136 19.95 15.44 -10.89
C LEU A 136 20.71 15.71 -9.59
N THR A 137 21.61 16.71 -9.57
CA THR A 137 22.25 17.18 -8.33
C THR A 137 21.41 18.23 -7.61
N ARG A 138 20.22 18.57 -8.12
CA ARG A 138 19.25 19.40 -7.39
C ARG A 138 18.61 18.61 -6.25
N GLU A 139 18.01 19.36 -5.33
CA GLU A 139 17.24 18.81 -4.20
C GLU A 139 16.24 17.76 -4.68
N ASP A 140 16.20 16.62 -3.99
CA ASP A 140 15.27 15.56 -4.33
C ASP A 140 13.85 15.93 -3.90
N GLU A 141 13.03 16.28 -4.87
CA GLU A 141 11.62 16.60 -4.65
C GLU A 141 10.69 15.37 -4.72
N GLY A 142 11.22 14.17 -4.96
CA GLY A 142 10.42 12.97 -5.17
C GLY A 142 9.61 12.99 -6.47
N ALA A 143 8.41 12.42 -6.44
CA ALA A 143 7.57 12.26 -7.63
C ALA A 143 7.16 13.60 -8.27
N THR A 144 7.41 13.76 -9.57
CA THR A 144 7.02 14.98 -10.31
C THR A 144 5.52 15.10 -10.47
N PHE A 145 5.00 16.33 -10.59
CA PHE A 145 3.57 16.59 -10.83
C PHE A 145 3.03 15.90 -12.08
N SER A 146 3.83 15.84 -13.15
CA SER A 146 3.45 15.17 -14.40
C SER A 146 3.33 13.65 -14.20
N SER A 147 4.30 13.03 -13.53
CA SER A 147 4.24 11.62 -13.16
C SER A 147 3.03 11.33 -12.29
N LEU A 148 2.84 12.12 -11.23
CA LEU A 148 1.76 11.94 -10.27
C LEU A 148 0.38 12.07 -10.93
N THR A 149 0.19 13.04 -11.81
CA THR A 149 -1.05 13.22 -12.59
C THR A 149 -1.31 12.01 -13.50
N ARG A 150 -0.29 11.55 -14.22
CA ARG A 150 -0.40 10.40 -15.12
C ARG A 150 -0.77 9.11 -14.38
N VAL A 151 -0.04 8.81 -13.31
CA VAL A 151 -0.27 7.58 -12.52
C VAL A 151 -1.62 7.65 -11.81
N SER A 152 -2.01 8.82 -11.27
CA SER A 152 -3.34 9.05 -10.68
C SER A 152 -4.45 8.76 -11.67
N HIS A 153 -4.36 9.27 -12.91
CA HIS A 153 -5.36 9.04 -13.96
C HIS A 153 -5.50 7.55 -14.29
N ILE A 154 -4.39 6.86 -14.53
CA ILE A 154 -4.39 5.43 -14.89
C ILE A 154 -5.00 4.59 -13.76
N HIS A 155 -4.66 4.86 -12.50
CA HIS A 155 -5.15 4.11 -11.35
C HIS A 155 -6.64 4.38 -11.08
N LEU A 156 -7.07 5.64 -11.14
CA LEU A 156 -8.48 6.01 -10.95
C LEU A 156 -9.40 5.26 -11.91
N PHE A 157 -9.07 5.22 -13.20
CA PHE A 157 -9.90 4.52 -14.17
C PHE A 157 -9.70 3.01 -14.11
N GLY A 158 -8.44 2.54 -14.16
CA GLY A 158 -8.14 1.10 -14.23
C GLY A 158 -8.65 0.32 -13.02
N ILE A 159 -8.39 0.80 -11.81
CA ILE A 159 -8.80 0.14 -10.57
C ILE A 159 -10.32 0.19 -10.41
N SER A 160 -10.96 1.30 -10.79
CA SER A 160 -12.44 1.39 -10.77
C SER A 160 -13.09 0.34 -11.67
N PHE A 161 -12.57 0.12 -12.88
CA PHE A 161 -13.09 -0.94 -13.75
C PHE A 161 -12.90 -2.33 -13.16
N ILE A 162 -11.74 -2.60 -12.55
CA ILE A 162 -11.48 -3.89 -11.89
C ILE A 162 -12.51 -4.12 -10.78
N PHE A 163 -12.68 -3.18 -9.87
CA PHE A 163 -13.60 -3.33 -8.75
C PHE A 163 -15.09 -3.27 -9.16
N MET A 164 -15.41 -2.67 -10.31
CA MET A 164 -16.75 -2.76 -10.88
C MET A 164 -17.09 -4.21 -11.23
N PHE A 165 -16.22 -4.92 -11.95
CA PHE A 165 -16.48 -6.31 -12.33
C PHE A 165 -16.36 -7.27 -11.14
N VAL A 166 -15.37 -7.11 -10.28
CA VAL A 166 -15.25 -7.93 -9.04
C VAL A 166 -16.49 -7.72 -8.16
N GLY A 167 -16.90 -6.47 -7.95
CA GLY A 167 -18.10 -6.14 -7.17
C GLY A 167 -19.39 -6.64 -7.81
N LEU A 168 -19.49 -6.58 -9.15
CA LEU A 168 -20.61 -7.14 -9.89
C LEU A 168 -20.72 -8.65 -9.69
N ILE A 169 -19.62 -9.40 -9.87
CA ILE A 169 -19.61 -10.86 -9.63
C ILE A 169 -20.00 -11.16 -8.17
N PHE A 170 -19.40 -10.45 -7.23
CA PHE A 170 -19.69 -10.63 -5.80
C PHE A 170 -21.13 -10.26 -5.41
N SER A 171 -21.80 -9.37 -6.15
CA SER A 171 -23.19 -9.01 -5.87
C SER A 171 -24.15 -10.21 -5.94
N PHE A 172 -23.82 -11.22 -6.76
CA PHE A 172 -24.56 -12.49 -6.91
C PHE A 172 -24.34 -13.48 -5.76
N ALA A 173 -23.43 -13.21 -4.81
CA ALA A 173 -23.12 -14.10 -3.70
C ALA A 173 -24.27 -14.16 -2.67
N GLU A 174 -24.98 -15.25 -2.50
CA GLU A 174 -26.09 -15.39 -1.55
C GLU A 174 -25.64 -15.45 -0.08
N THR A 175 -24.39 -15.81 0.16
CA THR A 175 -23.84 -16.08 1.51
C THR A 175 -23.66 -14.83 2.38
N SER A 176 -23.64 -13.65 1.77
CA SER A 176 -23.40 -12.37 2.46
C SER A 176 -24.67 -11.53 2.57
N THR A 177 -24.90 -10.90 3.74
CA THR A 177 -26.03 -9.97 3.90
C THR A 177 -25.85 -8.72 3.06
N THR A 178 -26.96 -8.06 2.68
CA THR A 178 -26.95 -6.83 1.89
C THR A 178 -26.06 -5.74 2.49
N LYS A 179 -26.01 -5.63 3.83
CA LYS A 179 -25.15 -4.66 4.54
C LYS A 179 -23.67 -4.90 4.25
N TYR A 180 -23.18 -6.12 4.46
CA TYR A 180 -21.76 -6.45 4.22
C TYR A 180 -21.40 -6.44 2.75
N LYS A 181 -22.33 -6.82 1.88
CA LYS A 181 -22.16 -6.67 0.43
C LYS A 181 -21.91 -5.23 0.02
N SER A 182 -22.80 -4.33 0.43
CA SER A 182 -22.69 -2.90 0.09
C SER A 182 -21.40 -2.28 0.63
N ILE A 183 -20.99 -2.66 1.85
CA ILE A 183 -19.71 -2.20 2.41
C ILE A 183 -18.54 -2.73 1.58
N ALA A 184 -18.47 -4.04 1.34
CA ALA A 184 -17.38 -4.64 0.58
C ALA A 184 -17.27 -4.05 -0.84
N ILE A 185 -18.40 -3.86 -1.53
CA ILE A 185 -18.43 -3.27 -2.87
C ILE A 185 -18.03 -1.80 -2.85
N GLY A 186 -18.51 -1.00 -1.88
CA GLY A 186 -18.23 0.43 -1.82
C GLY A 186 -16.81 0.78 -1.34
N MET A 187 -16.24 -0.06 -0.47
CA MET A 187 -14.99 0.20 0.24
C MET A 187 -13.77 0.43 -0.69
N PRO A 188 -13.55 -0.35 -1.76
CA PRO A 188 -12.46 -0.11 -2.71
C PRO A 188 -12.49 1.26 -3.37
N TYR A 189 -13.68 1.79 -3.71
CA TYR A 189 -13.78 3.12 -4.33
C TYR A 189 -13.40 4.23 -3.35
N LEU A 190 -13.83 4.11 -2.10
CA LEU A 190 -13.44 5.07 -1.06
C LEU A 190 -11.92 5.03 -0.85
N PHE A 191 -11.35 3.84 -0.68
CA PHE A 191 -9.91 3.71 -0.45
C PHE A 191 -9.08 4.05 -1.68
N LEU A 192 -9.57 3.85 -2.90
CA LEU A 192 -8.92 4.33 -4.12
C LEU A 192 -8.79 5.85 -4.11
N LEU A 193 -9.86 6.57 -3.74
CA LEU A 193 -9.80 8.03 -3.62
C LEU A 193 -8.81 8.46 -2.52
N VAL A 194 -8.84 7.79 -1.37
CA VAL A 194 -7.90 8.07 -0.27
C VAL A 194 -6.45 7.79 -0.70
N ASP A 195 -6.20 6.70 -1.42
CA ASP A 195 -4.87 6.32 -1.90
C ASP A 195 -4.30 7.38 -2.84
N ILE A 196 -5.05 7.75 -3.89
CA ILE A 196 -4.62 8.82 -4.81
C ILE A 196 -4.38 10.13 -4.05
N LEU A 197 -5.32 10.57 -3.23
CA LEU A 197 -5.17 11.80 -2.44
C LEU A 197 -3.96 11.73 -1.51
N SER A 198 -3.67 10.56 -0.93
CA SER A 198 -2.54 10.38 -0.03
C SER A 198 -1.20 10.54 -0.73
N TRP A 199 -1.07 10.18 -2.01
CA TRP A 199 0.16 10.43 -2.78
C TRP A 199 0.42 11.93 -2.94
N TRP A 200 -0.62 12.69 -3.30
CA TRP A 200 -0.56 14.15 -3.40
C TRP A 200 -0.27 14.82 -2.07
N LEU A 201 -0.88 14.34 -0.99
CA LEU A 201 -0.61 14.84 0.36
C LEU A 201 0.81 14.50 0.83
N THR A 202 1.31 13.31 0.50
CA THR A 202 2.67 12.89 0.86
C THR A 202 3.72 13.75 0.16
N LYS A 203 3.48 14.12 -1.10
CA LYS A 203 4.32 15.10 -1.83
C LYS A 203 4.46 16.44 -1.11
N LEU A 204 3.45 16.85 -0.34
CA LEU A 204 3.44 18.09 0.44
C LEU A 204 4.02 17.90 1.85
N HIS A 205 3.74 16.78 2.49
CA HIS A 205 4.19 16.50 3.86
C HIS A 205 4.35 15.00 4.13
N PRO A 206 5.49 14.55 4.68
CA PRO A 206 5.84 13.13 4.79
C PRO A 206 4.88 12.31 5.69
N MET A 207 4.23 12.94 6.68
CA MET A 207 3.31 12.21 7.58
C MET A 207 2.14 11.52 6.85
N PHE A 208 1.77 11.95 5.65
CA PHE A 208 0.66 11.34 4.92
C PHE A 208 1.02 10.00 4.25
N ALA A 209 2.29 9.58 4.27
CA ALA A 209 2.73 8.29 3.75
C ALA A 209 2.00 7.10 4.43
N ILE A 210 1.60 7.23 5.70
CA ILE A 210 0.82 6.19 6.39
C ILE A 210 -0.56 5.99 5.76
N LEU A 211 -1.17 7.04 5.20
CA LEU A 211 -2.47 6.93 4.55
C LEU A 211 -2.39 6.07 3.28
N VAL A 212 -1.27 6.11 2.57
CA VAL A 212 -1.00 5.27 1.38
C VAL A 212 -1.09 3.79 1.77
N ILE A 213 -0.40 3.41 2.85
CA ILE A 213 -0.38 2.02 3.35
C ILE A 213 -1.78 1.59 3.79
N LEU A 214 -2.46 2.44 4.58
CA LEU A 214 -3.80 2.13 5.07
C LEU A 214 -4.81 1.99 3.93
N ALA A 215 -4.69 2.82 2.89
CA ALA A 215 -5.58 2.78 1.75
C ALA A 215 -5.35 1.55 0.88
N GLY A 216 -4.08 1.23 0.58
CA GLY A 216 -3.70 -0.01 -0.10
C GLY A 216 -4.18 -1.26 0.65
N ALA A 217 -3.98 -1.32 1.97
CA ALA A 217 -4.43 -2.42 2.81
C ALA A 217 -5.96 -2.55 2.84
N GLY A 218 -6.69 -1.43 2.88
CA GLY A 218 -8.15 -1.41 2.79
C GLY A 218 -8.63 -2.04 1.48
N MET A 219 -8.12 -1.56 0.34
CA MET A 219 -8.45 -2.13 -0.97
C MET A 219 -8.12 -3.62 -1.06
N ALA A 220 -6.95 -4.04 -0.55
CA ALA A 220 -6.53 -5.44 -0.52
C ALA A 220 -7.51 -6.32 0.25
N LEU A 221 -7.94 -5.88 1.43
CA LEU A 221 -8.84 -6.63 2.29
C LEU A 221 -10.21 -6.82 1.63
N SER A 222 -10.75 -5.77 1.02
CA SER A 222 -12.03 -5.88 0.31
C SER A 222 -11.93 -6.77 -0.93
N PHE A 223 -10.86 -6.62 -1.72
CA PHE A 223 -10.61 -7.51 -2.86
C PHE A 223 -10.56 -8.98 -2.43
N MET A 224 -9.74 -9.29 -1.41
CA MET A 224 -9.57 -10.66 -0.90
C MET A 224 -10.89 -11.24 -0.40
N PHE A 225 -11.70 -10.45 0.30
CA PHE A 225 -13.01 -10.89 0.78
C PHE A 225 -13.96 -11.20 -0.38
N MET A 226 -14.15 -10.27 -1.33
CA MET A 226 -15.03 -10.46 -2.48
C MET A 226 -14.58 -11.62 -3.36
N TRP A 227 -13.28 -11.73 -3.62
CA TRP A 227 -12.67 -12.79 -4.40
C TRP A 227 -12.91 -14.16 -3.76
N THR A 228 -12.58 -14.28 -2.46
CA THR A 228 -12.67 -15.55 -1.73
C THR A 228 -14.10 -16.05 -1.67
N VAL A 229 -15.05 -15.18 -1.29
CA VAL A 229 -16.46 -15.57 -1.22
C VAL A 229 -16.98 -15.97 -2.59
N SER A 230 -16.65 -15.22 -3.64
CA SER A 230 -17.13 -15.51 -4.99
C SER A 230 -16.64 -16.87 -5.51
N VAL A 231 -15.36 -17.17 -5.32
CA VAL A 231 -14.77 -18.45 -5.74
C VAL A 231 -15.32 -19.62 -4.93
N LEU A 232 -15.41 -19.48 -3.61
CA LEU A 232 -15.94 -20.54 -2.74
C LEU A 232 -17.42 -20.81 -3.02
N GLU A 233 -18.22 -19.78 -3.27
CA GLU A 233 -19.65 -19.94 -3.55
C GLU A 233 -19.92 -20.58 -4.92
N MET A 234 -19.08 -20.32 -5.93
CA MET A 234 -19.21 -20.96 -7.24
C MET A 234 -18.86 -22.46 -7.24
N TRP A 235 -17.80 -22.85 -6.51
CA TRP A 235 -17.17 -24.18 -6.65
C TRP A 235 -17.20 -25.07 -5.41
N LEU A 236 -17.30 -24.49 -4.21
CA LEU A 236 -17.15 -25.20 -2.94
C LEU A 236 -18.32 -24.94 -1.98
N PHE A 237 -19.49 -24.59 -2.51
CA PHE A 237 -20.64 -24.17 -1.72
C PHE A 237 -21.03 -25.19 -0.64
N ASP A 238 -21.26 -26.44 -1.06
CA ASP A 238 -21.74 -27.51 -0.17
C ASP A 238 -20.71 -27.88 0.91
N LYS A 239 -19.43 -27.66 0.64
CA LYS A 239 -18.35 -28.01 1.59
C LYS A 239 -18.10 -26.90 2.61
N VAL A 240 -18.25 -25.65 2.20
CA VAL A 240 -17.85 -24.47 2.98
C VAL A 240 -19.03 -23.87 3.72
N PHE A 241 -20.18 -23.78 3.08
CA PHE A 241 -21.33 -23.02 3.59
C PHE A 241 -22.46 -23.90 4.11
N LEU A 242 -22.46 -25.21 3.85
CA LEU A 242 -23.40 -26.16 4.45
C LEU A 242 -22.76 -26.94 5.61
N ASP A 243 -23.60 -27.36 6.56
CA ASP A 243 -23.23 -28.29 7.62
C ASP A 243 -23.36 -29.75 7.16
N VAL A 244 -23.04 -30.69 8.05
CA VAL A 244 -23.09 -32.15 7.76
C VAL A 244 -24.51 -32.63 7.43
N ASN A 245 -25.53 -31.85 7.79
CA ASN A 245 -26.94 -32.13 7.57
C ASN A 245 -27.51 -31.36 6.36
N GLY A 246 -26.67 -30.64 5.59
CA GLY A 246 -27.07 -29.82 4.46
C GLY A 246 -27.75 -28.50 4.82
N GLN A 247 -27.74 -28.10 6.09
CA GLN A 247 -28.27 -26.80 6.52
C GLN A 247 -27.21 -25.70 6.33
N PRO A 248 -27.62 -24.48 5.96
CA PRO A 248 -26.70 -23.35 5.89
C PRO A 248 -26.02 -23.12 7.24
N ARG A 249 -24.68 -23.06 7.25
CA ARG A 249 -23.92 -22.64 8.42
C ARG A 249 -24.34 -21.22 8.81
N PRO A 250 -24.30 -20.87 10.11
CA PRO A 250 -24.61 -19.52 10.55
C PRO A 250 -23.74 -18.52 9.78
N GLN A 251 -24.39 -17.52 9.18
CA GLN A 251 -23.69 -16.51 8.39
C GLN A 251 -22.60 -15.86 9.25
N TRP A 252 -21.42 -15.67 8.68
CA TRP A 252 -20.28 -15.11 9.42
C TRP A 252 -20.60 -13.75 10.05
N SER A 253 -21.52 -12.98 9.45
CA SER A 253 -22.07 -11.75 10.00
C SER A 253 -22.68 -11.93 11.40
N THR A 254 -23.40 -13.01 11.69
CA THR A 254 -24.04 -13.18 13.01
C THR A 254 -23.01 -13.47 14.09
N LEU A 255 -21.94 -14.20 13.76
CA LEU A 255 -20.81 -14.44 14.64
C LEU A 255 -20.00 -13.17 14.90
N VAL A 256 -19.76 -12.36 13.86
CA VAL A 256 -19.02 -11.10 13.96
C VAL A 256 -19.84 -10.03 14.66
N GLU A 257 -21.12 -9.87 14.34
CA GLU A 257 -22.01 -8.92 15.03
C GLU A 257 -22.17 -9.30 16.50
N ALA A 258 -22.31 -10.58 16.84
CA ALA A 258 -22.32 -11.03 18.23
C ALA A 258 -20.99 -10.73 18.96
N LYS A 259 -19.84 -10.90 18.30
CA LYS A 259 -18.54 -10.52 18.86
C LYS A 259 -18.37 -9.00 18.99
N LEU A 260 -18.82 -8.22 18.01
CA LEU A 260 -18.77 -6.76 18.03
C LEU A 260 -19.69 -6.19 19.11
N GLN A 261 -20.86 -6.79 19.30
CA GLN A 261 -21.78 -6.49 20.41
C GLN A 261 -21.12 -6.80 21.76
N GLN A 262 -20.43 -7.94 21.89
CA GLN A 262 -19.63 -8.27 23.08
C GLN A 262 -18.47 -7.28 23.35
N VAL A 263 -17.96 -6.59 22.33
CA VAL A 263 -16.92 -5.55 22.47
C VAL A 263 -17.53 -4.19 22.90
N GLY A 264 -18.86 -4.09 23.02
CA GLY A 264 -19.54 -2.98 23.71
C GLY A 264 -19.81 -1.74 22.86
N CYS A 265 -20.17 -1.89 21.58
CA CYS A 265 -20.55 -0.77 20.71
C CYS A 265 -22.06 -0.72 20.40
N ASP A 266 -22.91 -1.11 21.35
CA ASP A 266 -24.37 -1.26 21.14
C ASP A 266 -25.13 0.07 21.01
N HIS A 267 -24.49 1.23 21.22
CA HIS A 267 -25.14 2.55 21.18
C HIS A 267 -24.52 3.58 20.22
N ALA A 268 -23.65 3.17 19.30
CA ALA A 268 -23.12 4.04 18.26
C ALA A 268 -23.99 4.00 16.99
N LEU A 269 -25.08 4.77 16.97
CA LEU A 269 -26.04 4.82 15.84
C LEU A 269 -25.50 5.46 14.54
N THR A 270 -24.24 5.90 14.51
CA THR A 270 -23.61 6.51 13.33
C THR A 270 -22.22 5.94 13.03
N LEU A 271 -21.90 5.84 11.75
CA LEU A 271 -20.69 5.22 11.19
C LEU A 271 -19.38 5.82 11.76
N GLY A 272 -19.39 7.12 12.09
CA GLY A 272 -18.28 7.81 12.75
C GLY A 272 -18.05 7.37 14.21
N ASN A 273 -19.12 7.07 14.95
CA ASN A 273 -19.01 6.59 16.32
C ASN A 273 -18.54 5.12 16.38
N GLN A 274 -18.83 4.33 15.35
CA GLN A 274 -18.31 2.96 15.22
C GLN A 274 -16.79 2.94 14.95
N LEU A 275 -16.30 3.82 14.08
CA LEU A 275 -14.85 3.99 13.85
C LEU A 275 -14.13 4.49 15.12
N CYS A 276 -14.73 5.40 15.88
CA CYS A 276 -14.18 5.89 17.15
C CYS A 276 -14.19 4.82 18.27
N CYS A 277 -15.19 3.94 18.29
CA CYS A 277 -15.28 2.80 19.21
C CYS A 277 -14.20 1.76 18.89
N MET A 278 -13.97 1.46 17.61
CA MET A 278 -12.93 0.54 17.14
C MET A 278 -11.52 1.03 17.45
N THR A 279 -11.22 2.31 17.23
CA THR A 279 -9.88 2.88 17.54
C THR A 279 -9.63 2.92 19.04
N LYS A 280 -10.65 3.21 19.86
CA LYS A 280 -10.54 3.11 21.34
C LYS A 280 -10.36 1.69 21.84
N SER A 281 -11.09 0.70 21.32
CA SER A 281 -11.00 -0.67 21.83
C SER A 281 -9.68 -1.33 21.45
N THR A 282 -9.20 -1.12 20.22
CA THR A 282 -7.90 -1.62 19.76
C THR A 282 -6.75 -0.89 20.44
N ALA A 283 -6.79 0.43 20.59
CA ALA A 283 -5.77 1.17 21.32
C ALA A 283 -5.75 0.79 22.81
N MET A 284 -6.89 0.58 23.45
CA MET A 284 -6.97 0.20 24.87
C MET A 284 -6.61 -1.27 25.11
N GLN A 285 -6.91 -2.18 24.18
CA GLN A 285 -6.45 -3.57 24.22
C GLN A 285 -4.96 -3.71 23.90
N LEU A 286 -4.45 -2.96 22.93
CA LEU A 286 -3.01 -2.88 22.64
C LEU A 286 -2.27 -2.24 23.81
N TRP A 287 -2.82 -1.20 24.43
CA TRP A 287 -2.28 -0.56 25.64
C TRP A 287 -2.30 -1.50 26.84
N GLN A 288 -3.36 -2.27 27.05
CA GLN A 288 -3.42 -3.30 28.09
C GLN A 288 -2.45 -4.46 27.82
N GLN A 289 -2.34 -4.92 26.58
CA GLN A 289 -1.37 -5.95 26.20
C GLN A 289 0.08 -5.45 26.34
N TRP A 290 0.33 -4.18 26.00
CA TRP A 290 1.62 -3.52 26.18
C TRP A 290 1.96 -3.30 27.67
N LEU A 291 0.98 -2.95 28.51
CA LEU A 291 1.17 -2.85 29.98
C LEU A 291 1.41 -4.21 30.64
N VAL A 292 0.81 -5.28 30.14
CA VAL A 292 0.92 -6.63 30.73
C VAL A 292 2.17 -7.36 30.25
N ARG A 293 2.62 -7.16 29.01
CA ARG A 293 3.81 -7.84 28.44
C ARG A 293 5.06 -6.96 28.34
N GLY A 294 4.93 -5.64 28.35
CA GLY A 294 6.00 -4.71 28.00
C GLY A 294 7.06 -4.53 29.08
N LEU A 295 6.73 -4.12 30.30
CA LEU A 295 7.73 -3.91 31.36
C LEU A 295 7.07 -3.85 32.76
N PRO A 296 7.22 -4.86 33.63
CA PRO A 296 6.67 -4.84 35.00
C PRO A 296 7.25 -3.70 35.88
N TRP A 297 8.43 -3.21 35.55
CA TRP A 297 9.21 -2.16 36.23
C TRP A 297 8.53 -0.78 36.19
N ILE A 298 7.83 -0.44 35.09
CA ILE A 298 7.14 0.85 34.93
C ILE A 298 5.89 0.90 35.83
N ARG A 299 5.25 -0.25 36.06
CA ARG A 299 4.11 -0.36 36.97
C ARG A 299 4.51 -0.12 38.43
N GLN A 300 5.67 -0.63 38.85
CA GLN A 300 6.26 -0.33 40.16
C GLN A 300 6.61 1.16 40.29
N TRP A 301 7.25 1.74 39.28
CA TRP A 301 7.62 3.16 39.27
C TRP A 301 6.40 4.12 39.34
N LEU A 302 5.30 3.79 38.67
CA LEU A 302 4.05 4.56 38.74
C LEU A 302 3.35 4.44 40.09
N GLN A 303 3.37 3.26 40.72
CA GLN A 303 2.78 3.05 42.04
C GLN A 303 3.55 3.80 43.14
N GLU A 304 4.88 3.87 43.06
CA GLU A 304 5.71 4.64 43.99
C GLU A 304 5.49 6.16 43.89
N ARG A 305 5.22 6.69 42.68
CA ARG A 305 4.93 8.12 42.49
C ARG A 305 3.51 8.52 42.86
N LEU A 306 2.53 7.63 42.71
CA LEU A 306 1.12 7.91 43.03
C LEU A 306 0.77 7.62 44.49
N GLY A 307 1.53 6.78 45.20
CA GLY A 307 1.36 6.51 46.64
C GLY A 307 1.89 7.60 47.59
N LYS A 308 2.56 8.65 47.07
CA LYS A 308 3.10 9.77 47.87
C LYS A 308 2.22 11.02 47.92
N LYS A 309 0.97 10.94 47.44
CA LYS A 309 -0.06 11.96 47.67
C LYS A 309 -1.16 11.38 48.55
N ASN A 310 -0.88 11.33 49.85
CA ASN A 310 -1.84 11.51 50.94
C ASN A 310 -1.06 12.07 52.13
#